data_AF-A0A286EIQ4-F1
#
_entry.id   AF-A0A286EIQ4-F1
#
_cell.length_a   1.000
_cell.length_b   1.000
_cell.length_c   1.000
_cell.angle_alpha   90.00
_cell.angle_beta   90.00
_cell.angle_gamma   90.00
#
_symmetry.space_group_name_H-M   'P 1'
#
loop_
_entity.id
_entity.type
_entity.pdbx_description
1 polymer ?
#
loop_
_entity_poly.entity_id
_entity_poly.type
_entity_poly.pdbx_seq_one_letter_code
_entity_poly.pdbx_strand_id
1 'polypeptide(L)'
;MTYTYGGAQPRRIGWQLGHFAPQILVAAIIAAVALGVHPIEDGTSTLAITLPVLLMFVVLGTWTLMRQHDRRLCERCMSSMPLNPSESAARYQNRFRVAHAGGNKKIVVGYLLALVAVNLLVSVDPNAATRILWAALQLSMIYLIASYSTHRRLQPWCPQCQGGDGRDEDDPVTPDPEPSDHRQLI
;
A
#
# COMPACT_ATOMS: atom_id res chain seq x y z
N MET A 1 21.94 28.58 24.43
CA MET A 1 20.83 28.42 23.46
C MET A 1 20.13 27.12 23.75
N THR A 2 19.01 27.18 24.46
CA THR A 2 18.14 26.05 24.78
C THR A 2 17.10 25.94 23.67
N TYR A 3 17.21 24.92 22.83
CA TYR A 3 16.17 24.60 21.84
C TYR A 3 14.94 24.08 22.57
N THR A 4 13.97 24.96 22.81
CA THR A 4 12.63 24.58 23.23
C THR A 4 11.93 23.91 22.06
N TYR A 5 11.75 22.58 22.12
CA TYR A 5 10.82 21.83 21.26
C TYR A 5 9.37 22.17 21.62
N GLY A 6 8.97 23.40 21.30
CA GLY A 6 7.60 23.89 21.44
C GLY A 6 6.91 23.86 20.07
N GLY A 7 6.20 22.78 19.78
CA GLY A 7 5.36 22.69 18.59
C GLY A 7 4.25 21.67 18.84
N ALA A 8 3.02 22.15 18.92
CA ALA A 8 1.81 21.38 19.19
C ALA A 8 1.79 20.03 18.46
N GLN A 9 1.30 18.97 19.12
CA GLN A 9 1.15 17.63 18.55
C GLN A 9 -0.29 17.36 18.03
N PRO A 10 -0.70 17.84 16.84
CA PRO A 10 -1.84 17.26 16.14
C PRO A 10 -1.46 16.08 15.24
N ARG A 11 -0.18 15.64 15.25
CA ARG A 11 0.34 14.62 14.30
C ARG A 11 0.25 13.16 14.76
N ARG A 12 -0.19 12.87 16.00
CA ARG A 12 -0.20 11.48 16.52
C ARG A 12 -1.18 10.55 15.80
N ILE A 13 -2.41 11.02 15.54
CA ILE A 13 -3.49 10.17 15.01
C ILE A 13 -3.20 9.71 13.58
N GLY A 14 -2.85 10.63 12.68
CA GLY A 14 -2.54 10.28 11.28
C GLY A 14 -1.34 9.34 11.13
N TRP A 15 -0.38 9.41 12.06
CA TRP A 15 0.80 8.55 12.05
C TRP A 15 0.48 7.13 12.56
N GLN A 16 -0.34 7.03 13.61
CA GLN A 16 -0.83 5.75 14.13
C GLN A 16 -1.76 5.05 13.13
N LEU A 17 -2.70 5.79 12.53
CA LEU A 17 -3.64 5.25 11.54
C LEU A 17 -2.93 4.80 10.25
N GLY A 18 -1.86 5.50 9.85
CA GLY A 18 -1.08 5.13 8.66
C GLY A 18 -0.47 3.73 8.74
N HIS A 19 -0.04 3.32 9.94
CA HIS A 19 0.49 1.98 10.17
C HIS A 19 -0.57 0.88 10.01
N PHE A 20 -1.81 1.17 10.44
CA PHE A 20 -2.93 0.24 10.33
C PHE A 20 -3.70 0.34 9.01
N ALA A 21 -3.30 1.25 8.11
CA ALA A 21 -4.01 1.52 6.87
C ALA A 21 -4.17 0.27 5.98
N PRO A 22 -3.16 -0.61 5.80
CA PRO A 22 -3.35 -1.84 5.03
C PRO A 22 -4.40 -2.78 5.66
N GLN A 23 -4.42 -2.91 6.99
CA GLN A 23 -5.38 -3.77 7.70
C GLN A 23 -6.80 -3.20 7.61
N ILE A 24 -6.95 -1.88 7.75
CA ILE A 24 -8.24 -1.18 7.60
C ILE A 24 -8.75 -1.35 6.16
N LEU A 25 -7.89 -1.22 5.14
CA LEU A 25 -8.27 -1.47 3.75
C LEU A 25 -8.75 -2.90 3.51
N VAL A 26 -8.01 -3.90 4.03
CA VAL A 26 -8.41 -5.30 3.90
C VAL A 26 -9.76 -5.54 4.58
N ALA A 27 -9.96 -5.02 5.80
CA ALA A 27 -11.23 -5.13 6.51
C ALA A 27 -12.38 -4.44 5.75
N ALA A 28 -12.14 -3.25 5.19
CA ALA A 28 -13.13 -2.52 4.40
C ALA A 28 -13.51 -3.27 3.11
N ILE A 29 -12.55 -3.88 2.42
CA ILE A 29 -12.80 -4.71 1.23
C ILE A 29 -13.62 -5.94 1.61
N ILE A 30 -13.24 -6.65 2.68
CA ILE A 30 -14.00 -7.82 3.17
C ILE A 30 -15.43 -7.43 3.52
N ALA A 31 -15.62 -6.31 4.24
CA ALA A 31 -16.93 -5.79 4.59
C ALA A 31 -17.76 -5.42 3.33
N ALA A 32 -17.15 -4.75 2.35
CA ALA A 32 -17.81 -4.40 1.10
C ALA A 32 -18.24 -5.66 0.32
N VAL A 33 -17.37 -6.68 0.24
CA VAL A 33 -17.69 -7.95 -0.40
C VAL A 33 -18.81 -8.68 0.33
N ALA A 34 -18.76 -8.74 1.67
CA ALA A 34 -19.79 -9.37 2.48
C ALA A 34 -21.16 -8.71 2.26
N LEU A 35 -21.23 -7.38 2.23
CA LEU A 35 -22.45 -6.62 1.95
C LEU A 35 -22.93 -6.79 0.50
N GLY A 36 -22.02 -6.90 -0.47
CA GLY A 36 -22.38 -7.14 -1.86
C GLY A 36 -22.93 -8.56 -2.11
N VAL A 37 -22.41 -9.55 -1.38
CA VAL A 37 -22.89 -10.94 -1.45
C VAL A 37 -24.20 -11.12 -0.68
N HIS A 38 -24.35 -10.46 0.46
CA HIS A 38 -25.55 -10.48 1.30
C HIS A 38 -26.20 -9.08 1.32
N PRO A 39 -26.90 -8.69 0.23
CA PRO A 39 -27.57 -7.40 0.18
C PRO A 39 -28.63 -7.31 1.28
N ILE A 40 -28.71 -6.15 1.91
CA ILE A 40 -29.76 -5.85 2.90
C ILE A 40 -31.11 -5.89 2.17
N GLU A 41 -32.05 -6.69 2.68
CA GLU A 41 -33.32 -7.05 2.02
C GLU A 41 -34.15 -5.82 1.61
N ASP A 42 -34.04 -4.73 2.37
CA ASP A 42 -34.64 -3.44 2.07
C ASP A 42 -33.67 -2.56 1.25
N GLY A 43 -33.51 -2.87 -0.04
CA GLY A 43 -32.63 -2.16 -0.97
C GLY A 43 -32.90 -0.65 -1.12
N THR A 44 -34.00 -0.14 -0.55
CA THR A 44 -34.38 1.27 -0.50
C THR A 44 -34.11 1.93 0.85
N SER A 45 -33.66 1.18 1.85
CA SER A 45 -33.29 1.75 3.15
C SER A 45 -32.10 2.70 2.98
N THR A 46 -32.11 3.82 3.70
CA THR A 46 -30.97 4.74 3.73
C THR A 46 -29.67 4.00 4.03
N LEU A 47 -29.72 2.98 4.87
CA LEU A 47 -28.59 2.12 5.23
C LEU A 47 -27.99 1.37 4.02
N ALA A 48 -28.82 0.83 3.12
CA ALA A 48 -28.37 0.11 1.93
C ALA A 48 -27.52 0.98 0.99
N ILE A 49 -27.72 2.31 0.99
CA ILE A 49 -26.93 3.26 0.19
C ILE A 49 -25.79 3.86 1.02
N THR A 50 -26.05 4.28 2.27
CA THR A 50 -25.04 4.97 3.08
C THR A 50 -23.85 4.08 3.41
N LEU A 51 -24.07 2.78 3.64
CA LEU A 51 -23.00 1.89 4.08
C LEU A 51 -21.98 1.60 2.96
N PRO A 52 -22.38 1.24 1.72
CA PRO A 52 -21.44 1.14 0.60
C PRO A 52 -20.72 2.46 0.28
N VAL A 53 -21.44 3.59 0.31
CA VAL A 53 -20.85 4.91 0.07
C VAL A 53 -19.80 5.24 1.14
N LEU A 54 -20.13 5.00 2.42
CA LEU A 54 -19.18 5.17 3.53
C LEU A 54 -17.96 4.28 3.34
N LEU A 55 -18.13 3.00 3.00
CA LEU A 55 -17.02 2.08 2.75
C LEU A 55 -16.13 2.54 1.58
N MET A 56 -16.72 3.07 0.52
CA MET A 56 -15.97 3.69 -0.58
C MET A 56 -15.10 4.83 -0.08
N PHE A 57 -15.65 5.75 0.73
CA PHE A 57 -14.87 6.84 1.32
C PHE A 57 -13.78 6.33 2.28
N VAL A 58 -14.04 5.28 3.05
CA VAL A 58 -13.04 4.63 3.91
C VAL A 58 -11.90 4.04 3.07
N VAL A 59 -12.19 3.36 1.96
CA VAL A 59 -11.17 2.80 1.06
C VAL A 59 -10.33 3.92 0.45
N LEU A 60 -10.95 4.96 -0.10
CA LEU A 60 -10.23 6.10 -0.71
C LEU A 60 -9.38 6.85 0.33
N GLY A 61 -9.96 7.18 1.48
CA GLY A 61 -9.27 7.87 2.57
C GLY A 61 -8.09 7.06 3.08
N THR A 62 -8.29 5.77 3.37
CA THR A 62 -7.23 4.90 3.88
C THR A 62 -6.13 4.65 2.86
N TRP A 63 -6.46 4.56 1.56
CA TRP A 63 -5.46 4.48 0.50
C TRP A 63 -4.54 5.71 0.45
N THR A 64 -5.11 6.92 0.52
CA THR A 64 -4.31 8.16 0.54
C THR A 64 -3.45 8.25 1.80
N LEU A 65 -4.01 7.89 2.96
CA LEU A 65 -3.29 7.83 4.23
C LEU A 65 -2.11 6.86 4.17
N MET A 66 -2.33 5.66 3.62
CA MET A 66 -1.28 4.65 3.39
C MET A 66 -0.16 5.26 2.55
N ARG A 67 -0.47 5.86 1.39
CA ARG A 67 0.52 6.48 0.49
C ARG A 67 1.32 7.61 1.13
N GLN A 68 0.70 8.39 2.02
CA GLN A 68 1.40 9.44 2.76
C GLN A 68 2.31 8.87 3.85
N HIS A 69 1.86 7.82 4.54
CA HIS A 69 2.62 7.13 5.58
C HIS A 69 3.84 6.41 4.99
N ASP A 70 3.67 5.72 3.86
CA ASP A 70 4.72 4.95 3.21
C ASP A 70 5.93 5.80 2.77
N ARG A 71 5.76 7.11 2.60
CA ARG A 71 6.85 8.04 2.26
C ARG A 71 7.69 8.45 3.46
N ARG A 72 7.40 7.94 4.67
CA ARG A 72 8.06 8.34 5.91
C ARG A 72 8.59 7.09 6.63
N LEU A 73 9.77 7.21 7.23
CA LEU A 73 10.30 6.17 8.11
C LEU A 73 9.46 6.14 9.40
N CYS A 74 8.94 4.96 9.74
CA CYS A 74 8.16 4.75 10.95
C CYS A 74 8.85 3.69 11.82
N GLU A 75 9.19 4.04 13.06
CA GLU A 75 9.84 3.14 14.01
C GLU A 75 9.06 1.83 14.20
N ARG A 76 7.71 1.90 14.27
CA ARG A 76 6.86 0.71 14.39
C ARG A 76 6.89 -0.16 13.13
N CYS A 77 7.01 0.46 11.95
CA CYS A 77 7.16 -0.29 10.71
C CYS A 77 8.55 -0.96 10.65
N MET A 78 9.59 -0.25 11.06
CA MET A 78 10.96 -0.78 11.14
C MET A 78 11.10 -1.90 12.15
N SER A 79 10.51 -1.76 13.35
CA SER A 79 10.54 -2.80 14.37
C SER A 79 9.78 -4.06 13.97
N SER A 80 8.83 -3.93 13.03
CA SER A 80 8.12 -5.08 12.49
C SER A 80 8.93 -5.88 11.46
N MET A 81 10.07 -5.36 10.96
CA MET A 81 10.90 -5.96 9.90
C MET A 81 11.39 -7.37 10.28
N PRO A 82 11.45 -8.35 9.34
CA PRO A 82 11.85 -9.69 9.72
C PRO A 82 13.35 -9.72 10.04
N LEU A 83 13.77 -10.58 10.97
CA LEU A 83 15.18 -10.76 11.37
C LEU A 83 16.07 -11.16 10.19
N ASN A 84 15.54 -11.95 9.25
CA ASN A 84 16.22 -12.33 8.01
C ASN A 84 15.47 -11.79 6.77
N PRO A 85 15.71 -10.52 6.38
CA PRO A 85 14.97 -9.88 5.30
C PRO A 85 15.31 -10.42 3.90
N SER A 86 16.53 -10.93 3.68
CA SER A 86 16.93 -11.53 2.41
C SER A 86 16.20 -12.85 2.14
N GLU A 87 16.12 -13.72 3.15
CA GLU A 87 15.34 -14.97 3.06
C GLU A 87 13.85 -14.70 2.88
N SER A 88 13.33 -13.70 3.60
CA SER A 88 11.93 -13.26 3.45
C SER A 88 11.66 -12.75 2.03
N ALA A 89 12.58 -11.98 1.46
CA ALA A 89 12.48 -11.46 0.10
C ALA A 89 12.49 -12.60 -0.94
N ALA A 90 13.33 -13.63 -0.75
CA ALA A 90 13.34 -14.82 -1.60
C ALA A 90 11.98 -15.55 -1.59
N ARG A 91 11.30 -15.60 -0.43
CA ARG A 91 9.96 -16.22 -0.31
C ARG A 91 8.86 -15.43 -1.01
N TYR A 92 8.98 -14.11 -1.10
CA TYR A 92 7.93 -13.21 -1.61
C TYR A 92 8.15 -12.73 -3.05
N GLN A 93 8.99 -13.41 -3.85
CA GLN A 93 9.28 -13.02 -5.24
C GLN A 93 8.03 -12.81 -6.11
N ASN A 94 7.00 -13.64 -5.96
CA ASN A 94 5.75 -13.47 -6.71
C ASN A 94 5.03 -12.16 -6.39
N ARG A 95 5.06 -11.73 -5.12
CA ARG A 95 4.47 -10.45 -4.70
C ARG A 95 5.22 -9.27 -5.31
N PHE A 96 6.54 -9.37 -5.45
CA PHE A 96 7.33 -8.35 -6.13
C PHE A 96 6.96 -8.23 -7.60
N ARG A 97 6.82 -9.37 -8.31
CA ARG A 97 6.36 -9.38 -9.71
C ARG A 97 5.03 -8.66 -9.88
N VAL A 98 4.07 -8.89 -8.98
CA VAL A 98 2.76 -8.24 -9.00
C VAL A 98 2.86 -6.74 -8.74
N ALA A 99 3.66 -6.33 -7.75
CA ALA A 99 3.90 -4.92 -7.46
C ALA A 99 4.52 -4.17 -8.66
N HIS A 100 5.46 -4.81 -9.35
CA HIS A 100 6.08 -4.28 -10.57
C HIS A 100 5.15 -4.32 -11.80
N ALA A 101 4.31 -5.35 -11.93
CA ALA A 101 3.30 -5.42 -12.98
C ALA A 101 2.34 -4.22 -12.89
N GLY A 102 2.03 -3.74 -11.68
CA GLY A 102 1.24 -2.53 -11.48
C GLY A 102 1.99 -1.21 -11.79
N GLY A 103 3.28 -1.26 -12.13
CA GLY A 103 3.99 -0.14 -12.77
C GLY A 103 3.69 -0.02 -14.27
N ASN A 104 3.22 -1.09 -14.91
CA ASN A 104 2.84 -1.08 -16.32
C ASN A 104 1.42 -0.53 -16.50
N LYS A 105 1.31 0.66 -17.10
CA LYS A 105 0.04 1.34 -17.36
C LYS A 105 -0.99 0.46 -18.06
N LYS A 106 -0.58 -0.39 -19.01
CA LYS A 106 -1.52 -1.27 -19.75
C LYS A 106 -2.17 -2.30 -18.84
N ILE A 107 -1.41 -2.90 -17.93
CA ILE A 107 -1.90 -3.88 -16.96
C ILE A 107 -2.85 -3.20 -15.98
N VAL A 108 -2.46 -2.04 -15.44
CA VAL A 108 -3.30 -1.27 -14.52
C VAL A 108 -4.62 -0.87 -15.15
N VAL A 109 -4.59 -0.31 -16.37
CA VAL A 109 -5.81 0.07 -17.10
C VAL A 109 -6.67 -1.15 -17.37
N GLY A 110 -6.09 -2.27 -17.83
CA GLY A 110 -6.84 -3.51 -18.05
C GLY A 110 -7.51 -4.02 -16.77
N TYR A 111 -6.81 -3.98 -15.64
CA TYR A 111 -7.36 -4.36 -14.34
C TYR A 111 -8.49 -3.44 -13.87
N LEU A 112 -8.33 -2.12 -14.04
CA LEU A 112 -9.38 -1.15 -13.72
C LEU A 112 -10.62 -1.34 -14.60
N LEU A 113 -10.44 -1.59 -15.90
CA LEU A 113 -11.54 -1.90 -16.81
C LEU A 113 -12.25 -3.19 -16.39
N ALA A 114 -11.52 -4.22 -15.98
CA ALA A 114 -12.11 -5.46 -15.45
C ALA A 114 -12.92 -5.19 -14.17
N LEU A 115 -12.42 -4.35 -13.25
CA LEU A 115 -13.15 -3.93 -12.05
C LEU A 115 -14.45 -3.19 -12.40
N VAL A 116 -14.41 -2.25 -13.35
CA VAL A 116 -15.62 -1.54 -13.80
C VAL A 116 -16.59 -2.51 -14.47
N ALA A 117 -16.11 -3.35 -15.38
CA ALA A 117 -16.93 -4.31 -16.12
C ALA A 117 -17.65 -5.28 -15.18
N VAL A 118 -16.98 -5.83 -14.16
CA VAL A 118 -17.62 -6.75 -13.23
C VAL A 118 -18.65 -6.06 -12.32
N ASN A 119 -18.43 -4.80 -11.95
CA ASN A 119 -19.42 -4.02 -11.19
C ASN A 119 -20.68 -3.74 -12.02
N LEU A 120 -20.52 -3.43 -13.31
CA LEU A 120 -21.65 -3.29 -14.23
C LEU A 120 -22.37 -4.63 -14.43
N LEU A 121 -21.61 -5.72 -14.61
CA LEU A 121 -22.17 -7.05 -14.83
C LEU A 121 -23.03 -7.52 -13.66
N VAL A 122 -22.56 -7.39 -12.41
CA VAL A 122 -23.35 -7.77 -11.23
C VAL A 122 -24.58 -6.88 -11.02
N SER A 123 -24.54 -5.64 -11.52
CA SER A 123 -25.66 -4.69 -11.45
C SER A 123 -26.76 -5.00 -12.47
N VAL A 124 -26.39 -5.53 -13.65
CA VAL A 124 -27.33 -5.89 -14.73
C VAL A 124 -27.90 -7.30 -14.53
N ASP A 125 -27.07 -8.27 -14.13
CA ASP A 125 -27.47 -9.67 -13.94
C ASP A 125 -26.92 -10.21 -12.61
N PRO A 126 -27.64 -10.03 -11.48
CA PRO A 126 -27.15 -10.34 -10.13
C PRO A 126 -27.27 -11.82 -9.74
N ASN A 127 -26.96 -12.73 -10.65
CA ASN A 127 -26.95 -14.17 -10.38
C ASN A 127 -25.74 -14.62 -9.52
N ALA A 128 -25.74 -15.88 -9.07
CA ALA A 128 -24.69 -16.40 -8.20
C ALA A 128 -23.29 -16.37 -8.85
N ALA A 129 -23.20 -16.66 -10.15
CA ALA A 129 -21.93 -16.70 -10.87
C ALA A 129 -21.31 -15.28 -11.00
N THR A 130 -22.11 -14.27 -11.34
CA THR A 130 -21.64 -12.88 -11.44
C THR A 130 -21.21 -12.33 -10.08
N ARG A 131 -21.93 -12.69 -8.99
CA ARG A 131 -21.54 -12.34 -7.61
C ARG A 131 -20.23 -12.98 -7.19
N ILE A 132 -20.01 -14.26 -7.51
CA ILE A 132 -18.75 -14.95 -7.22
C ILE A 132 -17.59 -14.30 -7.99
N LEU A 133 -17.78 -14.03 -9.29
CA LEU A 133 -16.76 -13.36 -10.10
C LEU A 133 -16.44 -11.96 -9.58
N TRP A 134 -17.47 -11.18 -9.24
CA TRP A 134 -17.33 -9.87 -8.62
C TRP A 134 -16.56 -9.97 -7.30
N ALA A 135 -16.98 -10.84 -6.39
CA ALA A 135 -16.33 -11.04 -5.10
C ALA A 135 -14.85 -11.46 -5.26
N ALA A 136 -14.56 -12.39 -6.17
CA ALA A 136 -13.20 -12.82 -6.47
C ALA A 136 -12.32 -11.65 -6.96
N LEU A 137 -12.86 -10.81 -7.85
CA LEU A 137 -12.11 -9.66 -8.36
C LEU A 137 -11.92 -8.59 -7.28
N GLN A 138 -12.92 -8.33 -6.43
CA GLN A 138 -12.76 -7.43 -5.29
C GLN A 138 -11.73 -7.95 -4.28
N LEU A 139 -11.78 -9.24 -3.95
CA LEU A 139 -10.81 -9.87 -3.05
C LEU A 139 -9.40 -9.89 -3.62
N SER A 140 -9.23 -9.90 -4.95
CA SER A 140 -7.90 -9.78 -5.58
C SER A 140 -7.18 -8.48 -5.19
N MET A 141 -7.92 -7.41 -4.84
CA MET A 141 -7.32 -6.16 -4.34
C MET A 141 -6.57 -6.36 -3.02
N ILE A 142 -7.01 -7.30 -2.16
CA ILE A 142 -6.29 -7.64 -0.92
C ILE A 142 -4.89 -8.15 -1.26
N TYR A 143 -4.76 -9.00 -2.28
CA TYR A 143 -3.47 -9.49 -2.72
C TYR A 143 -2.60 -8.38 -3.33
N LEU A 144 -3.19 -7.42 -4.05
CA LEU A 144 -2.47 -6.23 -4.53
C LEU A 144 -1.94 -5.39 -3.37
N ILE A 145 -2.78 -5.08 -2.38
CA ILE A 145 -2.39 -4.32 -1.18
C ILE A 145 -1.26 -5.04 -0.43
N ALA A 146 -1.41 -6.35 -0.20
CA ALA A 146 -0.39 -7.17 0.44
C ALA A 146 0.92 -7.18 -0.37
N SER A 147 0.83 -7.27 -1.70
CA SER A 147 1.99 -7.28 -2.59
C SER A 147 2.74 -5.94 -2.55
N TYR A 148 2.04 -4.82 -2.66
CA TYR A 148 2.64 -3.49 -2.56
C TYR A 148 3.22 -3.21 -1.17
N SER A 149 2.51 -3.57 -0.10
CA SER A 149 3.01 -3.43 1.28
C SER A 149 4.28 -4.24 1.52
N THR A 150 4.27 -5.52 1.09
CA THR A 150 5.45 -6.40 1.19
C THR A 150 6.61 -5.86 0.35
N HIS A 151 6.34 -5.41 -0.87
CA HIS A 151 7.33 -4.85 -1.77
C HIS A 151 8.03 -3.63 -1.15
N ARG A 152 7.28 -2.64 -0.66
CA ARG A 152 7.86 -1.45 -0.02
C ARG A 152 8.73 -1.80 1.19
N ARG A 153 8.27 -2.73 2.03
CA ARG A 153 8.98 -3.13 3.24
C ARG A 153 10.30 -3.87 2.95
N LEU A 154 10.33 -4.66 1.88
CA LEU A 154 11.51 -5.47 1.49
C LEU A 154 12.21 -4.93 0.24
N GLN A 155 11.92 -3.69 -0.12
CA GLN A 155 12.38 -3.07 -1.36
C GLN A 155 13.91 -3.10 -1.52
N PRO A 156 14.74 -2.87 -0.47
CA PRO A 156 16.20 -2.95 -0.61
C PRO A 156 16.71 -4.35 -1.03
N TRP A 157 15.92 -5.40 -0.75
CA TRP A 157 16.24 -6.78 -1.10
C TRP A 157 15.49 -7.28 -2.35
N CYS A 158 14.72 -6.41 -3.02
CA CYS A 158 14.01 -6.80 -4.24
C CYS A 158 14.99 -6.88 -5.43
N PRO A 159 15.09 -8.04 -6.12
CA PRO A 159 16.04 -8.20 -7.22
C PRO A 159 15.71 -7.37 -8.46
N GLN A 160 14.47 -6.88 -8.58
CA GLN A 160 14.01 -6.03 -9.67
C GLN A 160 14.22 -4.54 -9.41
N CYS A 161 14.50 -4.15 -8.16
CA CYS A 161 14.72 -2.76 -7.73
C CYS A 161 16.20 -2.45 -7.40
N GLN A 162 17.15 -3.29 -7.84
CA GLN A 162 18.59 -3.26 -7.46
C GLN A 162 19.08 -1.85 -7.03
N GLY A 163 19.21 -1.62 -5.71
CA GLY A 163 19.74 -0.36 -5.15
C GLY A 163 18.77 0.51 -4.31
N GLY A 164 17.48 0.15 -4.22
CA GLY A 164 16.48 1.03 -3.57
C GLY A 164 15.83 1.96 -4.61
N ASP A 165 14.72 2.64 -4.28
CA ASP A 165 14.02 3.52 -5.24
C ASP A 165 14.78 4.83 -5.53
N GLY A 166 16.05 4.94 -5.12
CA GLY A 166 17.00 5.91 -5.64
C GLY A 166 16.42 7.29 -5.86
N ARG A 167 15.71 7.84 -4.85
CA ARG A 167 15.50 9.28 -4.78
C ARG A 167 16.74 10.01 -4.24
N ASP A 168 17.87 9.32 -4.20
CA ASP A 168 19.17 9.96 -4.31
C ASP A 168 19.39 10.18 -5.80
N GLU A 169 18.82 11.29 -6.31
CA GLU A 169 19.35 11.95 -7.48
C GLU A 169 20.84 12.17 -7.21
N ASP A 170 21.71 11.47 -7.95
CA ASP A 170 23.12 11.79 -8.11
C ASP A 170 23.77 12.41 -6.86
N ASP A 171 23.86 11.68 -5.74
CA ASP A 171 24.79 12.12 -4.70
C ASP A 171 26.18 11.86 -5.30
N PRO A 172 26.96 12.91 -5.66
CA PRO A 172 28.26 12.71 -6.25
C PRO A 172 29.05 11.88 -5.24
N VAL A 173 29.62 10.77 -5.68
CA VAL A 173 30.60 10.02 -4.91
C VAL A 173 31.68 11.02 -4.54
N THR A 174 31.62 11.58 -3.33
CA THR A 174 32.71 12.38 -2.78
C THR A 174 33.86 11.40 -2.64
N PRO A 175 34.94 11.54 -3.43
CA PRO A 175 36.10 10.70 -3.23
C PRO A 175 36.54 10.82 -1.76
N ASP A 176 36.96 9.70 -1.17
CA ASP A 176 37.51 9.69 0.18
C ASP A 176 38.51 10.85 0.30
N PRO A 177 38.45 11.65 1.38
CA PRO A 177 39.46 12.66 1.60
C PRO A 177 40.81 11.95 1.60
N GLU A 178 41.67 12.29 0.62
CA GLU A 178 43.03 11.78 0.59
C GLU A 178 43.65 12.02 1.97
N PRO A 179 44.37 11.03 2.54
CA PRO A 179 45.10 11.24 3.78
C PRO A 179 45.99 12.47 3.57
N SER A 180 45.66 13.59 4.21
CA SER A 180 46.52 14.75 4.18
C SER A 180 47.81 14.35 4.87
N ASP A 181 48.82 14.08 4.04
CA ASP A 181 50.18 13.82 4.48
C ASP A 181 50.67 15.09 5.18
N HIS A 182 50.39 15.20 6.48
CA HIS A 182 50.87 16.25 7.37
C HIS A 182 52.38 16.11 7.65
N ARG A 183 53.13 15.60 6.68
CA ARG A 183 54.59 15.47 6.74
C ARG A 183 55.27 16.36 5.71
N GLN A 184 54.95 17.65 5.77
CA GLN A 184 55.71 18.76 5.21
C GLN A 184 55.57 19.90 6.23
N LEU A 185 56.58 20.52 6.85
CA LEU A 185 58.04 20.56 6.75
C LEU A 185 58.57 21.01 8.14
N ILE A 186 59.77 20.55 8.48
CA ILE A 186 60.82 21.13 9.36
C ILE A 186 60.37 22.08 10.48
#